data_AF-A0A7V6AMH5-F1
#
_entry.id   AF-A0A7V6AMH5-F1
#
_cell.length_a   1.000
_cell.length_b   1.000
_cell.length_c   1.000
_cell.angle_alpha   90.00
_cell.angle_beta   90.00
_cell.angle_gamma   90.00
#
_symmetry.space_group_name_H-M   'P 1'
#
loop_
_entity.id
_entity.type
_entity.pdbx_description
1 polymer ?
#
loop_
_entity_poly.entity_id
_entity_poly.type
_entity_poly.pdbx_seq_one_letter_code
_entity_poly.pdbx_strand_id
1 'polypeptide(L)'
;MEIDDFRNEENVLDSLREFLNDSMTDSLHVLEDEIDIGVQMKYFEAAREVKKNLNESETLAEKDKLFDDRVPEEEKRLLLNKLASVNSIEAFRTIEKYASQPDEGLKEWSKLACHESRMLIQSRLLDENQIFISTGLGGKSNKLRYFLVLFPNNGLFTSFQSGVVEKEFQYVFNKYDAVIEEVNSFDRYLTMMVLVPIAQPLRDLFMEAICECNQFGNFINERFIVTNVKRLGKEEILEIIQKD
;
A
#
# COMPACT_ATOMS: atom_id res chain seq x y z
N MET A 1 -10.74 -10.74 -7.88
CA MET A 1 -10.41 -11.25 -6.55
C MET A 1 -11.71 -11.75 -5.97
N GLU A 2 -11.87 -13.07 -5.86
CA GLU A 2 -13.11 -13.67 -5.34
C GLU A 2 -13.23 -13.39 -3.84
N ILE A 3 -14.45 -13.47 -3.32
CA ILE A 3 -14.82 -13.19 -1.91
C ILE A 3 -13.93 -13.97 -0.91
N ASP A 4 -13.34 -15.10 -1.32
CA ASP A 4 -12.46 -15.91 -0.47
C ASP A 4 -11.02 -15.37 -0.32
N ASP A 5 -10.47 -14.61 -1.29
CA ASP A 5 -9.16 -13.96 -1.12
C ASP A 5 -9.24 -12.81 -0.11
N PHE A 6 -10.37 -12.10 -0.10
CA PHE A 6 -10.63 -11.03 0.86
C PHE A 6 -10.67 -11.54 2.31
N ARG A 7 -11.20 -12.74 2.54
CA ARG A 7 -11.23 -13.36 3.89
C ARG A 7 -9.84 -13.65 4.44
N ASN A 8 -8.88 -14.05 3.60
CA ASN A 8 -7.52 -14.31 4.06
C ASN A 8 -6.76 -13.03 4.40
N GLU A 9 -6.91 -11.97 3.59
CA GLU A 9 -6.34 -10.65 3.89
C GLU A 9 -6.98 -10.04 5.15
N GLU A 10 -8.29 -10.19 5.32
CA GLU A 10 -9.01 -9.76 6.52
C GLU A 10 -8.47 -10.46 7.78
N ASN A 11 -8.25 -11.78 7.74
CA ASN A 11 -7.66 -12.50 8.87
C ASN A 11 -6.25 -11.99 9.26
N VAL A 12 -5.41 -11.64 8.27
CA VAL A 12 -4.06 -11.10 8.53
C VAL A 12 -4.15 -9.69 9.11
N LEU A 13 -5.02 -8.84 8.56
CA LEU A 13 -5.26 -7.49 9.06
C LEU A 13 -5.89 -7.51 10.46
N ASP A 14 -6.80 -8.43 10.73
CA ASP A 14 -7.43 -8.62 12.04
C ASP A 14 -6.40 -9.08 13.07
N SER A 15 -5.52 -10.02 12.70
CA SER A 15 -4.39 -10.44 13.55
C SER A 15 -3.43 -9.26 13.83
N LEU A 16 -3.17 -8.42 12.82
CA LEU A 16 -2.41 -7.18 12.98
C LEU A 16 -3.13 -6.18 13.90
N ARG A 17 -4.46 -6.03 13.79
CA ARG A 17 -5.24 -5.16 14.69
C ARG A 17 -5.21 -5.64 16.13
N GLU A 18 -5.35 -6.94 16.36
CA GLU A 18 -5.20 -7.54 17.70
C GLU A 18 -3.81 -7.23 18.27
N PHE A 19 -2.75 -7.40 17.48
CA PHE A 19 -1.39 -7.06 17.88
C PHE A 19 -1.18 -5.56 18.17
N LEU A 20 -1.76 -4.69 17.34
CA LEU A 20 -1.65 -3.22 17.48
C LEU A 20 -2.50 -2.65 18.62
N ASN A 21 -3.56 -3.34 19.05
CA ASN A 21 -4.34 -2.90 20.21
C ASN A 21 -3.60 -3.17 21.54
N ASP A 22 -2.68 -4.13 21.55
CA ASP A 22 -1.86 -4.49 22.72
C ASP A 22 -0.51 -3.73 22.78
N SER A 23 -0.08 -3.08 21.71
CA SER A 23 1.22 -2.41 21.58
C SER A 23 1.09 -0.96 21.10
N MET A 24 1.94 -0.05 21.60
CA MET A 24 1.87 1.37 21.27
C MET A 24 2.00 1.61 19.76
N THR A 25 1.03 2.34 19.21
CA THR A 25 0.80 2.64 17.78
C THR A 25 1.93 3.42 17.10
N ASP A 26 2.92 3.87 17.87
CA ASP A 26 4.06 4.68 17.41
C ASP A 26 5.14 3.87 16.67
N SER A 27 5.05 2.53 16.68
CA SER A 27 6.00 1.63 16.02
C SER A 27 5.65 1.28 14.57
N LEU A 28 4.61 1.91 14.01
CA LEU A 28 4.06 1.53 12.70
C LEU A 28 4.55 2.42 11.56
N HIS A 29 5.15 1.81 10.54
CA HIS A 29 5.61 2.47 9.33
C HIS A 29 4.88 1.91 8.10
N VAL A 30 4.02 2.74 7.50
CA VAL A 30 3.33 2.39 6.25
C VAL A 30 4.09 2.97 5.06
N LEU A 31 4.37 2.14 4.05
CA LEU A 31 4.92 2.60 2.79
C LEU A 31 3.92 3.50 2.07
N GLU A 32 4.29 4.75 1.80
CA GLU A 32 3.38 5.70 1.17
C GLU A 32 3.29 5.55 -0.35
N ASP A 33 4.38 5.07 -0.97
CA ASP A 33 4.48 4.90 -2.41
C ASP A 33 3.68 3.68 -2.91
N GLU A 34 3.03 3.84 -4.06
CA GLU A 34 2.51 2.73 -4.86
C GLU A 34 3.69 2.03 -5.54
N ILE A 35 3.93 0.76 -5.15
CA ILE A 35 5.03 -0.07 -5.67
C ILE A 35 4.48 -1.45 -5.99
N ASP A 36 4.78 -1.96 -7.18
CA ASP A 36 4.34 -3.29 -7.60
C ASP A 36 4.70 -4.38 -6.56
N ILE A 37 3.73 -5.22 -6.21
CA ILE A 37 3.91 -6.24 -5.19
C ILE A 37 4.99 -7.26 -5.57
N GLY A 38 5.16 -7.55 -6.86
CA GLY A 38 6.21 -8.42 -7.36
C GLY A 38 7.60 -7.83 -7.15
N VAL A 39 7.75 -6.51 -7.28
CA VAL A 39 9.01 -5.80 -6.96
C VAL A 39 9.28 -5.83 -5.46
N GLN A 40 8.26 -5.58 -4.62
CA GLN A 40 8.39 -5.65 -3.16
C GLN A 40 8.87 -7.05 -2.71
N MET A 41 8.25 -8.11 -3.22
CA MET A 41 8.61 -9.49 -2.89
C MET A 41 10.06 -9.81 -3.24
N LYS A 42 10.48 -9.49 -4.48
CA LYS A 42 11.87 -9.67 -4.93
C LYS A 42 12.86 -8.90 -4.07
N TYR A 43 12.52 -7.66 -3.69
CA TYR A 43 13.35 -6.84 -2.82
C TYR A 43 13.56 -7.48 -1.46
N PHE A 44 12.48 -7.90 -0.78
CA PHE A 44 12.57 -8.46 0.56
C PHE A 44 13.25 -9.84 0.59
N GLU A 45 13.09 -10.64 -0.46
CA GLU A 45 13.87 -11.88 -0.64
C GLU A 45 15.37 -11.58 -0.75
N ALA A 46 15.76 -10.62 -1.60
CA ALA A 46 17.15 -10.23 -1.76
C ALA A 46 17.74 -9.64 -0.46
N ALA A 47 17.00 -8.77 0.24
CA ALA A 47 17.42 -8.18 1.52
C ALA A 47 17.65 -9.25 2.59
N ARG A 48 16.81 -10.29 2.66
CA ARG A 48 16.97 -11.42 3.60
C ARG A 48 18.25 -12.20 3.33
N GLU A 49 18.58 -12.44 2.06
CA GLU A 49 19.81 -13.15 1.70
C GLU A 49 21.06 -12.32 1.99
N VAL A 50 21.03 -11.02 1.71
CA VAL A 50 22.15 -10.10 1.97
C VAL A 50 22.50 -10.03 3.46
N LYS A 51 21.51 -10.00 4.35
CA LYS A 51 21.72 -9.93 5.80
C LYS A 51 22.54 -11.09 6.37
N LYS A 52 22.53 -12.26 5.71
CA LYS A 52 23.27 -13.45 6.18
C LYS A 52 24.79 -13.30 6.06
N ASN A 53 25.28 -12.53 5.09
CA ASN A 53 26.70 -12.38 4.77
C ASN A 53 27.11 -10.89 4.69
N LEU A 54 26.48 -10.03 5.49
CA LEU A 54 26.72 -8.59 5.44
C LEU A 54 28.07 -8.23 6.06
N ASN A 55 28.92 -7.57 5.28
CA ASN A 55 30.10 -6.89 5.78
C ASN A 55 29.90 -5.37 5.65
N GLU A 56 29.62 -4.71 6.78
CA GLU A 56 29.28 -3.28 6.80
C GLU A 56 30.42 -2.40 6.27
N SER A 57 31.67 -2.69 6.65
CA SER A 57 32.84 -1.89 6.27
C SER A 57 33.12 -1.96 4.77
N GLU A 58 33.06 -3.17 4.21
CA GLU A 58 33.22 -3.40 2.77
C GLU A 58 32.08 -2.75 1.98
N THR A 59 30.83 -2.89 2.46
CA THR A 59 29.66 -2.29 1.83
C THR A 59 29.78 -0.77 1.75
N LEU A 60 30.22 -0.12 2.84
CA LEU A 60 30.41 1.33 2.87
C LEU A 60 31.55 1.78 1.95
N ALA A 61 32.63 1.00 1.82
CA ALA A 61 33.71 1.30 0.89
C ALA A 61 33.27 1.24 -0.58
N GLU A 62 32.27 0.42 -0.90
CA GLU A 62 31.75 0.26 -2.26
C GLU A 62 30.58 1.18 -2.63
N LYS A 63 30.08 1.98 -1.68
CA LYS A 63 28.85 2.78 -1.83
C LYS A 63 28.83 3.68 -3.09
N ASP A 64 29.99 4.18 -3.51
CA ASP A 64 30.10 5.11 -4.65
C ASP A 64 29.85 4.42 -6.01
N LYS A 65 29.96 3.08 -6.06
CA LYS A 65 29.62 2.29 -7.25
C LYS A 65 28.16 2.47 -7.67
N LEU A 66 27.28 2.87 -6.75
CA LEU A 66 25.87 3.12 -7.01
C LEU A 66 25.67 4.24 -8.06
N PHE A 67 26.61 5.19 -8.14
CA PHE A 67 26.58 6.32 -9.08
C PHE A 67 27.43 6.09 -10.34
N ASP A 68 28.01 4.91 -10.52
CA ASP A 68 28.82 4.59 -11.69
C ASP A 68 27.94 3.95 -12.77
N ASP A 69 27.80 4.62 -13.92
CA ASP A 69 27.00 4.16 -15.06
C ASP A 69 27.52 2.86 -15.70
N ARG A 70 28.77 2.47 -15.39
CA ARG A 70 29.37 1.21 -15.87
C ARG A 70 28.95 0.00 -15.04
N VAL A 71 28.41 0.22 -13.84
CA VAL A 71 27.99 -0.85 -12.94
C VAL A 71 26.63 -1.38 -13.39
N PRO A 72 26.49 -2.70 -13.63
CA PRO A 72 25.21 -3.29 -14.03
C PRO A 72 24.11 -3.07 -13.01
N GLU A 73 22.86 -2.99 -13.49
CA GLU A 73 21.67 -2.79 -12.67
C GLU A 73 21.56 -3.81 -11.52
N GLU A 74 21.81 -5.10 -11.78
CA GLU A 74 21.75 -6.16 -10.77
C GLU A 74 22.77 -5.97 -9.64
N GLU A 75 23.97 -5.48 -9.96
CA GLU A 75 24.98 -5.16 -8.95
C GLU A 75 24.56 -3.95 -8.11
N LYS A 76 23.95 -2.94 -8.73
CA LYS A 76 23.37 -1.80 -8.03
C LYS A 76 22.21 -2.21 -7.12
N ARG A 77 21.31 -3.13 -7.55
CA ARG A 77 20.26 -3.69 -6.67
C ARG A 77 20.87 -4.33 -5.44
N LEU A 78 21.84 -5.21 -5.63
CA LEU A 78 22.51 -5.90 -4.52
C LEU A 78 23.18 -4.91 -3.57
N LEU A 79 23.85 -3.88 -4.11
CA LEU A 79 24.46 -2.82 -3.32
C LEU A 79 23.43 -2.00 -2.54
N LEU A 80 22.27 -1.69 -3.13
CA LEU A 80 21.15 -1.04 -2.44
C LEU A 80 20.65 -1.87 -1.26
N ASN A 81 20.44 -3.18 -1.44
CA ASN A 81 20.04 -4.08 -0.34
C ASN A 81 21.09 -4.15 0.77
N LYS A 82 22.39 -4.21 0.40
CA LYS A 82 23.51 -4.18 1.35
C LYS A 82 23.52 -2.89 2.14
N LEU A 83 23.53 -1.74 1.47
CA LEU A 83 23.53 -0.42 2.10
C LEU A 83 22.31 -0.24 3.01
N ALA A 84 21.12 -0.70 2.58
CA ALA A 84 19.91 -0.61 3.38
C ALA A 84 19.97 -1.42 4.69
N SER A 85 20.75 -2.51 4.69
CA SER A 85 20.98 -3.35 5.85
C SER A 85 22.11 -2.85 6.77
N VAL A 86 22.87 -1.83 6.35
CA VAL A 86 23.90 -1.21 7.20
C VAL A 86 23.26 -0.11 8.04
N ASN A 87 23.37 -0.24 9.37
CA ASN A 87 22.90 0.80 10.28
C ASN A 87 23.91 1.97 10.34
N SER A 88 23.93 2.80 9.29
CA SER A 88 24.78 3.99 9.18
C SER A 88 24.03 5.14 8.51
N ILE A 89 24.20 6.34 9.06
CA ILE A 89 23.68 7.58 8.45
C ILE A 89 24.30 7.77 7.06
N GLU A 90 25.56 7.38 6.88
CA GLU A 90 26.26 7.48 5.59
C GLU A 90 25.65 6.55 4.52
N ALA A 91 25.30 5.32 4.90
CA ALA A 91 24.60 4.41 4.01
C ALA A 91 23.23 4.97 3.62
N PHE A 92 22.45 5.41 4.61
CA PHE A 92 21.13 6.03 4.38
C PHE A 92 21.21 7.24 3.44
N ARG A 93 22.13 8.18 3.69
CA ARG A 93 22.32 9.37 2.83
C ARG A 93 22.74 9.01 1.41
N THR A 94 23.53 7.94 1.25
CA THR A 94 23.95 7.46 -0.06
C THR A 94 22.76 6.92 -0.85
N ILE A 95 21.92 6.10 -0.22
CA ILE A 95 20.69 5.58 -0.82
C ILE A 95 19.73 6.74 -1.13
N GLU A 96 19.52 7.66 -0.20
CA GLU A 96 18.63 8.82 -0.36
C GLU A 96 19.06 9.69 -1.55
N LYS A 97 20.37 9.95 -1.68
CA LYS A 97 20.92 10.67 -2.82
C LYS A 97 20.65 9.93 -4.13
N TYR A 98 20.88 8.62 -4.17
CA TYR A 98 20.60 7.83 -5.37
C TYR A 98 19.11 7.78 -5.72
N ALA A 99 18.24 7.58 -4.73
CA ALA A 99 16.78 7.55 -4.92
C ALA A 99 16.20 8.86 -5.47
N SER A 100 16.92 9.98 -5.37
CA SER A 100 16.52 11.25 -5.99
C SER A 100 16.66 11.27 -7.51
N GLN A 101 17.60 10.49 -8.06
CA GLN A 101 17.84 10.34 -9.49
C GLN A 101 18.34 8.92 -9.79
N PRO A 102 17.47 7.90 -9.64
CA PRO A 102 17.87 6.50 -9.82
C PRO A 102 18.00 6.16 -11.30
N ASP A 103 18.73 5.09 -11.59
CA ASP A 103 18.74 4.51 -12.94
C ASP A 103 17.34 4.00 -13.32
N GLU A 104 17.09 3.92 -14.64
CA GLU A 104 15.87 3.32 -15.16
C GLU A 104 15.76 1.86 -14.67
N GLY A 105 14.60 1.47 -14.14
CA GLY A 105 14.39 0.16 -13.50
C GLY A 105 14.67 0.10 -11.99
N LEU A 106 15.45 1.04 -11.43
CA LEU A 106 15.81 1.04 -10.00
C LEU A 106 15.05 2.03 -9.13
N LYS A 107 14.06 2.72 -9.71
CA LYS A 107 13.25 3.71 -9.00
C LYS A 107 12.51 3.12 -7.79
N GLU A 108 11.78 2.03 -7.99
CA GLU A 108 11.04 1.39 -6.90
C GLU A 108 11.97 0.70 -5.89
N TRP A 109 13.03 0.04 -6.40
CA TRP A 109 14.02 -0.65 -5.57
C TRP A 109 14.76 0.32 -4.63
N SER A 110 15.16 1.49 -5.14
CA SER A 110 15.83 2.52 -4.35
C SER A 110 14.93 3.16 -3.30
N LYS A 111 13.62 3.30 -3.58
CA LYS A 111 12.64 3.72 -2.57
C LYS A 111 12.56 2.69 -1.44
N LEU A 112 12.39 1.41 -1.75
CA LEU A 112 12.35 0.34 -0.75
C LEU A 112 13.62 0.30 0.11
N ALA A 113 14.79 0.42 -0.52
CA ALA A 113 16.07 0.51 0.19
C ALA A 113 16.15 1.73 1.11
N CYS A 114 15.64 2.88 0.68
CA CYS A 114 15.62 4.09 1.49
C CYS A 114 14.70 3.93 2.71
N HIS A 115 13.52 3.31 2.52
CA HIS A 115 12.58 3.02 3.59
C HIS A 115 13.15 2.03 4.62
N GLU A 116 13.71 0.90 4.17
CA GLU A 116 14.33 -0.07 5.07
C GLU A 116 15.50 0.55 5.86
N SER A 117 16.38 1.30 5.19
CA SER A 117 17.50 1.97 5.87
C SER A 117 17.03 2.98 6.92
N ARG A 118 15.99 3.77 6.61
CA ARG A 118 15.39 4.72 7.56
C ARG A 118 14.83 4.01 8.79
N MET A 119 14.09 2.93 8.57
CA MET A 119 13.51 2.14 9.65
C MET A 119 14.56 1.49 10.53
N LEU A 120 15.63 0.95 9.93
CA LEU A 120 16.73 0.36 10.69
C LEU A 120 17.38 1.38 11.64
N ILE A 121 17.62 2.60 11.15
CA ILE A 121 18.15 3.70 11.97
C ILE A 121 17.17 4.08 13.07
N GLN A 122 15.88 4.23 12.75
CA GLN A 122 14.84 4.60 13.73
C GLN A 122 14.68 3.55 14.82
N SER A 123 14.60 2.27 14.44
CA SER A 123 14.52 1.14 15.36
C SER A 123 15.69 1.15 16.36
N ARG A 124 16.91 1.37 15.90
CA ARG A 124 18.07 1.41 16.79
C ARG A 124 18.11 2.65 17.69
N LEU A 125 17.59 3.79 17.23
CA LEU A 125 17.51 5.01 18.03
C LEU A 125 16.46 4.92 19.15
N LEU A 126 15.36 4.24 18.88
CA LEU A 126 14.24 4.07 19.81
C LEU A 126 14.37 2.83 20.71
N ASP A 127 15.30 1.92 20.39
CA ASP A 127 15.42 0.59 21.01
C ASP A 127 14.11 -0.21 20.96
N GLU A 128 13.36 -0.01 19.87
CA GLU A 128 12.04 -0.58 19.65
C GLU A 128 11.98 -1.27 18.27
N ASN A 129 11.24 -2.37 18.21
CA ASN A 129 10.96 -3.05 16.95
C ASN A 129 9.94 -2.22 16.16
N GLN A 130 10.34 -1.79 14.98
CA GLN A 130 9.49 -1.04 14.05
C GLN A 130 8.80 -2.01 13.09
N ILE A 131 7.47 -1.90 12.95
CA ILE A 131 6.65 -2.73 12.06
C ILE A 131 6.54 -2.03 10.71
N PHE A 132 6.98 -2.71 9.65
CA PHE A 132 6.81 -2.21 8.29
C PHE A 132 5.56 -2.82 7.66
N ILE A 133 4.65 -1.98 7.18
CA ILE A 133 3.51 -2.39 6.38
C ILE A 133 3.66 -1.80 4.98
N SER A 134 3.65 -2.66 3.98
CA SER A 134 3.56 -2.26 2.58
C SER A 134 2.42 -2.99 1.89
N THR A 135 1.71 -2.26 1.05
CA THR A 135 0.70 -2.77 0.12
C THR A 135 1.08 -2.29 -1.27
N GLY A 136 0.46 -2.84 -2.31
CA GLY A 136 0.77 -2.38 -3.66
C GLY A 136 0.33 -0.93 -3.91
N LEU A 137 -0.81 -0.51 -3.35
CA LEU A 137 -1.31 0.88 -3.41
C LEU A 137 -0.69 1.84 -2.37
N GLY A 138 0.10 1.31 -1.44
CA GLY A 138 0.67 2.07 -0.33
C GLY A 138 -0.37 2.56 0.69
N GLY A 139 0.03 3.55 1.48
CA GLY A 139 -0.81 4.17 2.49
C GLY A 139 -0.34 5.55 2.93
N LYS A 140 -0.80 6.01 4.09
CA LYS A 140 -0.39 7.27 4.70
C LYS A 140 -0.81 7.34 6.16
N SER A 141 0.08 7.75 7.06
CA SER A 141 -0.26 8.05 8.47
C SER A 141 -1.15 6.98 9.14
N ASN A 142 -0.67 5.73 9.18
CA ASN A 142 -1.38 4.56 9.74
C ASN A 142 -2.71 4.18 9.03
N LYS A 143 -2.93 4.71 7.82
CA LYS A 143 -4.02 4.33 6.93
C LYS A 143 -3.47 3.59 5.71
N LEU A 144 -4.20 2.60 5.21
CA LEU A 144 -3.88 1.90 3.96
C LEU A 144 -4.79 2.38 2.85
N ARG A 145 -4.26 2.43 1.62
CA ARG A 145 -5.08 2.72 0.44
C ARG A 145 -5.81 1.48 -0.03
N TYR A 146 -7.08 1.68 -0.35
CA TYR A 146 -7.93 0.71 -1.02
C TYR A 146 -8.52 1.32 -2.28
N PHE A 147 -8.57 0.51 -3.33
CA PHE A 147 -9.34 0.77 -4.53
C PHE A 147 -10.67 0.03 -4.42
N LEU A 148 -11.75 0.79 -4.42
CA LEU A 148 -13.13 0.32 -4.29
C LEU A 148 -13.84 0.45 -5.65
N VAL A 149 -14.62 -0.56 -6.02
CA VAL A 149 -15.53 -0.53 -7.18
C VAL A 149 -16.94 -0.86 -6.71
N LEU A 150 -17.87 0.05 -6.97
CA LEU A 150 -19.29 -0.05 -6.63
C LEU A 150 -20.12 -0.24 -7.89
N PHE A 151 -21.12 -1.11 -7.82
CA PHE A 151 -22.02 -1.38 -8.93
C PHE A 151 -23.42 -0.84 -8.67
N PRO A 152 -24.14 -0.37 -9.70
CA PRO A 152 -25.54 0.00 -9.53
C PRO A 152 -26.35 -1.27 -9.28
N ASN A 153 -27.34 -1.18 -8.39
CA ASN A 153 -28.25 -2.29 -8.13
C ASN A 153 -29.15 -2.58 -9.35
N ASN A 154 -29.53 -1.53 -10.09
CA ASN A 154 -30.35 -1.62 -11.30
C ASN A 154 -29.82 -0.68 -12.40
N GLY A 155 -29.63 -1.22 -13.61
CA GLY A 155 -29.32 -0.41 -14.79
C GLY A 155 -27.96 0.29 -14.71
N LEU A 156 -27.97 1.61 -14.92
CA LEU A 156 -26.79 2.47 -14.93
C LEU A 156 -26.92 3.51 -13.82
N PHE A 157 -25.79 3.97 -13.28
CA PHE A 157 -25.81 5.11 -12.37
C PHE A 157 -26.26 6.38 -13.11
N THR A 158 -27.26 7.06 -12.56
CA THR A 158 -27.58 8.44 -12.95
C THR A 158 -26.61 9.40 -12.27
N SER A 159 -26.40 10.59 -12.83
CA SER A 159 -25.57 11.63 -12.22
C SER A 159 -26.04 12.02 -10.81
N PHE A 160 -27.36 11.99 -10.58
CA PHE A 160 -27.94 12.20 -9.26
C PHE A 160 -27.54 11.09 -8.29
N GLN A 161 -27.68 9.82 -8.68
CA GLN A 161 -27.28 8.69 -7.84
C GLN A 161 -25.79 8.73 -7.52
N SER A 162 -24.91 8.95 -8.50
CA SER A 162 -23.46 9.07 -8.26
C SER A 162 -23.16 10.15 -7.21
N GLY A 163 -23.82 11.31 -7.30
CA GLY A 163 -23.64 12.40 -6.33
C GLY A 163 -24.20 12.11 -4.93
N VAL A 164 -25.23 11.27 -4.81
CA VAL A 164 -25.70 10.77 -3.50
C VAL A 164 -24.68 9.79 -2.93
N VAL A 165 -24.23 8.82 -3.72
CA VAL A 165 -23.23 7.82 -3.29
C VAL A 165 -21.98 8.50 -2.76
N GLU A 166 -21.41 9.45 -3.51
CA GLU A 166 -20.21 10.18 -3.08
C GLU A 166 -20.41 10.88 -1.73
N LYS A 167 -21.54 11.55 -1.51
CA LYS A 167 -21.84 12.26 -0.26
C LYS A 167 -22.04 11.33 0.93
N GLU A 168 -22.78 10.25 0.76
CA GLU A 168 -23.03 9.29 1.84
C GLU A 168 -21.76 8.52 2.20
N PHE A 169 -20.97 8.10 1.20
CA PHE A 169 -19.66 7.51 1.44
C PHE A 169 -18.73 8.47 2.18
N GLN A 170 -18.67 9.74 1.77
CA GLN A 170 -17.88 10.75 2.46
C GLN A 170 -18.34 10.95 3.90
N TYR A 171 -19.66 10.96 4.14
CA TYR A 171 -20.22 11.11 5.48
C TYR A 171 -19.85 9.93 6.39
N VAL A 172 -20.04 8.69 5.92
CA VAL A 172 -19.69 7.49 6.68
C VAL A 172 -18.18 7.43 6.91
N PHE A 173 -17.35 7.59 5.88
CA PHE A 173 -15.90 7.50 6.02
C PHE A 173 -15.34 8.53 6.99
N ASN A 174 -15.87 9.75 7.01
CA ASN A 174 -15.47 10.76 8.00
C ASN A 174 -15.72 10.31 9.45
N LYS A 175 -16.77 9.53 9.74
CA LYS A 175 -17.01 8.98 11.08
C LYS A 175 -15.91 8.02 11.53
N TYR A 176 -15.30 7.32 10.57
CA TYR A 176 -14.29 6.28 10.77
C TYR A 176 -12.85 6.78 10.58
N ASP A 177 -12.64 8.09 10.46
CA ASP A 177 -11.36 8.70 10.08
C ASP A 177 -10.81 8.11 8.75
N ALA A 178 -11.68 7.66 7.85
CA ALA A 178 -11.32 7.29 6.49
C ALA A 178 -11.41 8.50 5.55
N VAL A 179 -10.53 8.56 4.56
CA VAL A 179 -10.40 9.71 3.66
C VAL A 179 -10.55 9.25 2.22
N ILE A 180 -11.47 9.86 1.48
CA ILE A 180 -11.58 9.66 0.04
C ILE A 180 -10.50 10.52 -0.64
N GLU A 181 -9.61 9.88 -1.40
CA GLU A 181 -8.57 10.55 -2.19
C GLU A 181 -9.03 10.84 -3.62
N GLU A 182 -9.88 9.97 -4.19
CA GLU A 182 -10.32 10.06 -5.58
C GLU A 182 -11.68 9.38 -5.76
N VAL A 183 -12.55 9.95 -6.59
CA VAL A 183 -13.81 9.34 -7.03
C VAL A 183 -13.92 9.50 -8.53
N ASN A 184 -14.21 8.40 -9.24
CA ASN A 184 -14.53 8.43 -10.66
C ASN A 184 -15.88 7.77 -10.91
N SER A 185 -16.72 8.45 -11.70
CA SER A 185 -18.04 7.95 -12.07
C SER A 185 -18.04 7.46 -13.51
N PHE A 186 -18.48 6.21 -13.70
CA PHE A 186 -18.74 5.61 -15.00
C PHE A 186 -20.20 5.15 -15.07
N ASP A 187 -20.71 4.90 -16.28
CA ASP A 187 -22.11 4.52 -16.45
C ASP A 187 -22.49 3.24 -15.68
N ARG A 188 -21.59 2.27 -15.63
CA ARG A 188 -21.83 0.91 -15.10
C ARG A 188 -21.23 0.66 -13.71
N TYR A 189 -20.42 1.58 -13.19
CA TYR A 189 -19.75 1.43 -11.90
C TYR A 189 -19.19 2.78 -11.42
N LEU A 190 -18.96 2.87 -10.12
CA LEU A 190 -18.18 3.96 -9.51
C LEU A 190 -16.87 3.36 -8.98
N THR A 191 -15.79 4.14 -9.04
CA THR A 191 -14.54 3.75 -8.39
C THR A 191 -14.12 4.80 -7.37
N MET A 192 -13.57 4.36 -6.24
CA MET A 192 -13.02 5.27 -5.23
C MET A 192 -11.63 4.81 -4.78
N MET A 193 -10.71 5.76 -4.60
CA MET A 193 -9.49 5.55 -3.83
C MET A 193 -9.69 6.08 -2.42
N VAL A 194 -9.44 5.24 -1.43
CA VAL A 194 -9.79 5.54 -0.04
C VAL A 194 -8.64 5.16 0.88
N LEU A 195 -8.28 6.04 1.80
CA LEU A 195 -7.37 5.76 2.92
C LEU A 195 -8.21 5.34 4.12
N VAL A 196 -8.02 4.11 4.60
CA VAL A 196 -8.73 3.58 5.77
C VAL A 196 -7.74 3.31 6.90
N PRO A 197 -7.98 3.78 8.14
CA PRO A 197 -7.13 3.43 9.28
C PRO A 197 -7.06 1.92 9.49
N ILE A 198 -5.85 1.42 9.77
CA ILE A 198 -5.60 -0.02 9.91
C ILE A 198 -6.45 -0.66 11.01
N ALA A 199 -6.79 0.11 12.05
CA ALA A 199 -7.62 -0.34 13.17
C ALA A 199 -9.10 -0.57 12.83
N GLN A 200 -9.61 -0.05 11.69
CA GLN A 200 -11.05 -0.09 11.40
C GLN A 200 -11.48 -1.37 10.68
N PRO A 201 -12.63 -1.98 11.05
CA PRO A 201 -13.19 -3.13 10.34
C PRO A 201 -13.67 -2.73 8.94
N LEU A 202 -12.88 -3.09 7.92
CA LEU A 202 -13.09 -2.69 6.53
C LEU A 202 -14.47 -3.08 6.00
N ARG A 203 -14.87 -4.33 6.24
CA ARG A 203 -16.15 -4.83 5.76
C ARG A 203 -17.32 -4.06 6.34
N ASP A 204 -17.30 -3.83 7.65
CA ASP A 204 -18.36 -3.08 8.34
C ASP A 204 -18.41 -1.63 7.85
N LEU A 205 -17.25 -0.99 7.65
CA LEU A 205 -17.16 0.36 7.09
C LEU A 205 -17.81 0.47 5.71
N PHE A 206 -17.46 -0.41 4.77
CA PHE A 206 -17.99 -0.37 3.41
C PHE A 206 -19.47 -0.79 3.38
N MET A 207 -19.86 -1.78 4.17
CA MET A 207 -21.26 -2.21 4.25
C MET A 207 -22.15 -1.14 4.87
N GLU A 208 -21.70 -0.42 5.91
CA GLU A 208 -22.45 0.73 6.45
C GLU A 208 -22.66 1.78 5.36
N ALA A 209 -21.60 2.16 4.63
CA ALA A 209 -21.70 3.15 3.56
C ALA A 209 -22.69 2.73 2.45
N ILE A 210 -22.68 1.46 2.04
CA ILE A 210 -23.63 0.92 1.06
C ILE A 210 -25.06 0.91 1.61
N CYS A 211 -25.25 0.47 2.86
CA CYS A 211 -26.55 0.45 3.52
C CYS A 211 -27.17 1.84 3.62
N GLU A 212 -26.40 2.84 4.06
CA GLU A 212 -26.84 4.24 4.13
C GLU A 212 -27.26 4.77 2.75
N CYS A 213 -26.48 4.50 1.70
CA CYS A 213 -26.85 4.86 0.33
C CYS A 213 -28.18 4.22 -0.11
N ASN A 214 -28.40 2.96 0.27
CA ASN A 214 -29.58 2.21 -0.15
C ASN A 214 -30.87 2.62 0.58
N GLN A 215 -30.79 3.38 1.68
CA GLN A 215 -31.97 3.99 2.31
C GLN A 215 -32.66 5.01 1.39
N PHE A 216 -31.93 5.60 0.43
CA PHE A 216 -32.46 6.62 -0.48
C PHE A 216 -33.13 6.05 -1.75
N GLY A 217 -33.13 4.73 -1.94
CA GLY A 217 -33.79 4.09 -3.09
C GLY A 217 -33.09 2.85 -3.65
N ASN A 218 -32.30 2.15 -2.83
CA ASN A 218 -31.62 0.89 -3.17
C ASN A 218 -30.76 0.99 -4.45
N PHE A 219 -29.85 1.97 -4.48
CA PHE A 219 -29.08 2.38 -5.66
C PHE A 219 -27.84 1.52 -5.93
N ILE A 220 -27.19 1.01 -4.89
CA ILE A 220 -25.92 0.29 -4.98
C ILE A 220 -26.16 -1.19 -4.71
N ASN A 221 -25.52 -2.04 -5.51
CA ASN A 221 -25.47 -3.47 -5.24
C ASN A 221 -24.68 -3.74 -3.95
N GLU A 222 -25.11 -4.68 -3.12
CA GLU A 222 -24.35 -5.11 -1.95
C GLU A 222 -23.02 -5.80 -2.31
N ARG A 223 -22.89 -6.26 -3.56
CA ARG A 223 -21.61 -6.71 -4.12
C ARG A 223 -20.78 -5.52 -4.54
N PHE A 224 -19.53 -5.50 -4.09
CA PHE A 224 -18.51 -4.52 -4.46
C PHE A 224 -17.15 -5.21 -4.59
N ILE A 225 -16.21 -4.55 -5.25
CA ILE A 225 -14.80 -5.00 -5.29
C ILE A 225 -13.98 -4.06 -4.44
N VAL A 226 -13.08 -4.61 -3.63
CA VAL A 226 -12.11 -3.84 -2.84
C VAL A 226 -10.75 -4.52 -2.93
N THR A 227 -9.68 -3.74 -3.08
CA THR A 227 -8.30 -4.25 -3.07
C THR A 227 -7.31 -3.19 -2.61
N ASN A 228 -6.24 -3.59 -1.92
CA ASN A 228 -5.09 -2.74 -1.58
C ASN A 228 -3.86 -3.02 -2.47
N VAL A 229 -4.01 -3.86 -3.50
CA VAL A 229 -2.90 -4.34 -4.33
C VAL A 229 -2.64 -3.39 -5.50
N LYS A 230 -3.66 -3.08 -6.29
CA LYS A 230 -3.51 -2.19 -7.45
C LYS A 230 -4.83 -1.57 -7.85
N ARG A 231 -4.76 -0.51 -8.65
CA ARG A 231 -5.92 0.02 -9.37
C ARG A 231 -6.35 -0.98 -10.44
N LEU A 232 -7.64 -1.28 -10.51
CA LEU A 232 -8.16 -2.17 -11.54
C LEU A 232 -8.49 -1.38 -12.80
N GLY A 233 -8.03 -1.88 -13.94
CA GLY A 233 -8.39 -1.33 -15.24
C GLY A 233 -9.85 -1.63 -15.60
N LYS A 234 -10.38 -0.88 -16.57
CA LYS A 234 -11.75 -1.08 -17.08
C LYS A 234 -11.99 -2.53 -17.55
N GLU A 235 -11.03 -3.12 -18.24
CA GLU A 235 -11.12 -4.49 -18.77
C GLU A 235 -11.20 -5.51 -17.63
N GLU A 236 -10.34 -5.38 -16.61
CA GLU A 236 -10.35 -6.25 -15.42
C GLU A 236 -11.68 -6.15 -14.65
N ILE A 237 -12.20 -4.93 -14.46
CA ILE A 237 -13.49 -4.72 -13.81
C ILE A 237 -14.61 -5.40 -14.61
N LEU A 238 -14.63 -5.22 -15.94
CA LEU A 238 -15.65 -5.83 -16.79
C LEU A 238 -15.55 -7.36 -16.84
N GLU A 239 -14.35 -7.93 -16.81
CA GLU A 239 -14.15 -9.38 -16.72
C GLU A 239 -14.70 -9.94 -15.40
N ILE A 240 -14.48 -9.24 -14.29
CA ILE A 240 -15.03 -9.64 -12.98
C ILE A 240 -16.55 -9.61 -13.01
N ILE A 241 -17.15 -8.60 -13.65
CA ILE A 241 -18.61 -8.51 -13.81
C ILE A 241 -19.18 -9.63 -14.71
N GLN A 242 -18.42 -10.10 -15.72
CA GLN A 242 -18.91 -11.09 -16.69
C GLN A 242 -18.74 -12.55 -16.26
N LYS A 243 -17.87 -12.83 -15.28
CA LYS A 243 -17.65 -14.18 -14.74
C LYS A 243 -18.71 -14.61 -13.71
N ASP A 244 -19.60 -13.68 -13.34
CA ASP A 244 -20.80 -13.89 -12.53
C ASP A 244 -22.07 -14.00 -13.41
#